data_AF-A0A4U1FDV2-F1
#
_entry.id   AF-A0A4U1FDV2-F1
#
_cell.length_a   1.000
_cell.length_b   1.000
_cell.length_c   1.000
_cell.angle_alpha   90.00
_cell.angle_beta   90.00
_cell.angle_gamma   90.00
#
_symmetry.space_group_name_H-M   'P 1'
#
loop_
_entity.id
_entity.type
_entity.pdbx_description
1 polymer ?
#
loop_
_entity_poly.entity_id
_entity_poly.type
_entity_poly.pdbx_seq_one_letter_code
_entity_poly.pdbx_strand_id
1 'polypeptide(L)'
;CQINSALTSFHTALELAVDQREIQHVCLYEIGWCSMIELNFKDAFDSFERLKNESRWSQCYYAYLTAVCQGATGDVDGAQIVFKEVQKLFKRKNNQIEQFSVKKAERFRKQTPTKALCVLASIEVLYLWKALPNCSLPNLQRMSQACHEVDDSSVVGLKYLFLGAIHKCLGNSEDAVQRAVKDELCRQNNLYVQPYACYELGCLLLDKPE
;
A
#
# COMPACT_ATOMS: atom_id res chain seq x y z
N CYS A 1 0.06 1.64 -18.13
CA CYS A 1 1.46 1.64 -17.65
C CYS A 1 2.17 0.38 -18.18
N GLN A 2 3.45 0.44 -18.59
CA GLN A 2 4.19 -0.73 -19.11
C GLN A 2 5.05 -1.38 -18.00
N ILE A 3 4.40 -1.87 -16.94
CA ILE A 3 5.09 -2.31 -15.71
C ILE A 3 6.07 -3.46 -15.97
N ASN A 4 5.69 -4.44 -16.81
CA ASN A 4 6.58 -5.57 -17.13
C ASN A 4 7.86 -5.15 -17.85
N SER A 5 7.79 -4.11 -18.70
CA SER A 5 8.97 -3.55 -19.38
C SER A 5 9.87 -2.82 -18.38
N ALA A 6 9.28 -2.07 -17.45
CA ALA A 6 10.01 -1.42 -16.37
C ALA A 6 10.71 -2.45 -15.47
N LEU A 7 10.01 -3.49 -15.02
CA LEU A 7 10.60 -4.58 -14.22
C LEU A 7 11.80 -5.20 -14.94
N THR A 8 11.66 -5.56 -16.22
CA THR A 8 12.76 -6.12 -17.02
C THR A 8 13.96 -5.19 -17.02
N SER A 9 13.74 -3.89 -17.28
CA SER A 9 14.80 -2.89 -17.34
C SER A 9 15.52 -2.71 -16.01
N PHE A 10 14.77 -2.66 -14.89
CA PHE A 10 15.36 -2.50 -13.56
C PHE A 10 16.06 -3.76 -13.07
N HIS A 11 15.58 -4.95 -13.42
CA HIS A 11 16.31 -6.20 -13.13
C HIS A 11 17.65 -6.23 -13.87
N THR A 12 17.68 -5.92 -15.17
CA THR A 12 18.93 -5.84 -15.94
C THR A 12 19.86 -4.77 -15.36
N ALA A 13 19.34 -3.59 -15.00
CA ALA A 13 20.15 -2.54 -14.40
C ALA A 13 20.73 -2.97 -13.03
N LEU A 14 19.94 -3.67 -12.21
CA LEU A 14 20.38 -4.21 -10.92
C LEU A 14 21.51 -5.23 -11.10
N GLU A 15 21.42 -6.10 -12.10
CA GLU A 15 22.45 -7.08 -12.46
C GLU A 15 23.74 -6.43 -12.97
N LEU A 16 23.65 -5.32 -13.71
CA LEU A 16 24.82 -4.58 -14.19
C LEU A 16 25.47 -3.72 -13.10
N ALA A 17 24.71 -3.31 -12.08
CA ALA A 17 25.15 -2.41 -11.03
C ALA A 17 25.82 -3.10 -9.84
N VAL A 18 26.46 -4.27 -10.00
CA VAL A 18 27.02 -5.11 -8.92
C VAL A 18 27.89 -4.36 -7.90
N ASP A 19 28.65 -3.36 -8.35
CA ASP A 19 29.56 -2.58 -7.49
C ASP A 19 29.00 -1.20 -7.08
N GLN A 20 27.80 -0.86 -7.55
CA GLN A 20 27.19 0.47 -7.38
C GLN A 20 25.96 0.40 -6.50
N ARG A 21 26.17 0.31 -5.18
CA ARG A 21 25.10 0.12 -4.17
C ARG A 21 23.93 1.09 -4.33
N GLU A 22 24.19 2.38 -4.51
CA GLU A 22 23.12 3.38 -4.60
C GLU A 22 22.25 3.16 -5.84
N ILE A 23 22.84 2.71 -6.96
CA ILE A 23 22.10 2.34 -8.17
C ILE A 23 21.26 1.08 -7.92
N GLN A 24 21.82 0.08 -7.23
CA GLN A 24 21.07 -1.11 -6.84
C GLN A 24 19.85 -0.74 -5.99
N HIS A 25 20.00 0.18 -5.03
CA HIS A 25 18.90 0.62 -4.17
C HIS A 25 17.80 1.34 -4.95
N VAL A 26 18.14 2.16 -5.95
CA VAL A 26 17.15 2.75 -6.87
C VAL A 26 16.42 1.66 -7.64
N CYS A 27 17.13 0.66 -8.19
CA CYS A 27 16.51 -0.44 -8.92
C CYS A 27 15.58 -1.26 -8.02
N LEU A 28 16.02 -1.61 -6.79
CA LEU A 28 15.21 -2.33 -5.81
C LEU A 28 13.95 -1.55 -5.41
N TYR A 29 14.05 -0.23 -5.30
CA TYR A 29 12.89 0.61 -4.99
C TYR A 29 11.84 0.47 -6.09
N GLU A 30 12.25 0.63 -7.35
CA GLU A 30 11.34 0.56 -8.49
C GLU A 30 10.79 -0.86 -8.72
N ILE A 31 11.63 -1.90 -8.56
CA ILE A 31 11.19 -3.30 -8.60
C ILE A 31 10.15 -3.57 -7.52
N GLY A 32 10.42 -3.15 -6.27
CA GLY A 32 9.49 -3.35 -5.16
C GLY A 32 8.12 -2.71 -5.42
N TRP A 33 8.10 -1.48 -5.92
CA TRP A 33 6.87 -0.77 -6.28
C TRP A 33 6.13 -1.41 -7.44
N CYS A 34 6.83 -1.71 -8.54
CA CYS A 34 6.24 -2.37 -9.69
C CYS A 34 5.63 -3.72 -9.31
N SER A 35 6.33 -4.52 -8.50
CA SER A 35 5.85 -5.80 -8.00
C SER A 35 4.63 -5.63 -7.09
N MET A 36 4.60 -4.62 -6.22
CA MET A 36 3.41 -4.32 -5.39
C MET A 36 2.19 -3.90 -6.23
N ILE A 37 2.40 -3.09 -7.28
CA ILE A 37 1.33 -2.69 -8.22
C ILE A 37 0.79 -3.93 -8.98
N GLU A 38 1.66 -4.88 -9.30
CA GLU A 38 1.28 -6.16 -9.91
C GLU A 38 0.73 -7.19 -8.90
N LEU A 39 0.56 -6.81 -7.62
CA LEU A 39 0.18 -7.69 -6.51
C LEU A 39 1.12 -8.90 -6.32
N ASN A 40 2.34 -8.84 -6.87
CA ASN A 40 3.39 -9.81 -6.62
C ASN A 40 4.11 -9.45 -5.31
N PHE A 41 3.46 -9.77 -4.20
CA PHE A 41 3.93 -9.44 -2.87
C PHE A 41 5.25 -10.14 -2.49
N LYS A 42 5.57 -11.27 -3.13
CA LYS A 42 6.82 -11.99 -2.87
C LYS A 42 8.02 -11.18 -3.38
N ASP A 43 8.00 -10.81 -4.65
CA ASP A 43 9.11 -10.04 -5.24
C ASP A 43 9.20 -8.63 -4.63
N ALA A 44 8.04 -8.06 -4.26
CA ALA A 44 8.00 -6.81 -3.51
C ALA A 44 8.65 -6.95 -2.12
N PHE A 45 8.35 -8.04 -1.40
CA PHE A 45 8.97 -8.34 -0.10
C PHE A 45 10.48 -8.44 -0.22
N ASP A 46 11.00 -9.24 -1.16
CA ASP A 46 12.44 -9.46 -1.35
C ASP A 46 13.18 -8.13 -1.60
N SER A 47 12.57 -7.26 -2.43
CA SER A 47 13.12 -5.94 -2.75
C SER A 47 13.15 -5.01 -1.54
N PHE A 48 12.02 -4.90 -0.82
CA PHE A 48 11.92 -4.01 0.34
C PHE A 48 12.71 -4.51 1.53
N GLU A 49 12.83 -5.83 1.74
CA GLU A 49 13.67 -6.39 2.79
C GLU A 49 15.14 -6.00 2.60
N ARG A 50 15.63 -6.08 1.36
CA ARG A 50 16.99 -5.67 1.05
C ARG A 50 17.21 -4.18 1.32
N LEU A 51 16.25 -3.33 0.92
CA LEU A 51 16.27 -1.90 1.23
C LEU A 51 16.20 -1.60 2.73
N LYS A 52 15.36 -2.33 3.49
CA LYS A 52 15.26 -2.23 4.96
C LYS A 52 16.63 -2.44 5.61
N ASN A 53 17.34 -3.48 5.17
CA ASN A 53 18.58 -3.92 5.79
C ASN A 53 19.79 -3.08 5.34
N GLU A 54 19.84 -2.65 4.08
CA GLU A 54 21.01 -2.00 3.50
C GLU A 54 20.91 -0.46 3.40
N SER A 55 19.70 0.10 3.26
CA SER A 55 19.54 1.52 2.99
C SER A 55 19.86 2.39 4.21
N ARG A 56 20.41 3.57 3.97
CA ARG A 56 20.63 4.61 5.00
C ARG A 56 19.43 5.52 5.19
N TRP A 57 18.43 5.44 4.30
CA TRP A 57 17.28 6.33 4.24
C TRP A 57 15.99 5.54 4.44
N SER A 58 15.06 6.11 5.22
CA SER A 58 13.69 5.58 5.34
C SER A 58 13.60 4.09 5.70
N GLN A 59 14.57 3.54 6.45
CA GLN A 59 14.58 2.12 6.86
C GLN A 59 13.28 1.72 7.58
N CYS A 60 12.71 2.63 8.38
CA CYS A 60 11.41 2.45 9.03
C CYS A 60 10.27 2.26 8.02
N TYR A 61 10.29 3.00 6.90
CA TYR A 61 9.30 2.85 5.84
C TYR A 61 9.45 1.52 5.12
N TYR A 62 10.69 1.17 4.73
CA TYR A 62 10.96 -0.12 4.09
C TYR A 62 10.60 -1.30 5.01
N ALA A 63 10.86 -1.20 6.31
CA ALA A 63 10.41 -2.22 7.27
C ALA A 63 8.89 -2.40 7.28
N TYR A 64 8.14 -1.31 7.20
CA TYR A 64 6.69 -1.38 7.11
C TYR A 64 6.25 -2.04 5.80
N LEU A 65 6.83 -1.66 4.66
CA LEU A 65 6.53 -2.29 3.36
C LEU A 65 6.89 -3.78 3.34
N THR A 66 8.05 -4.15 3.89
CA THR A 66 8.46 -5.55 4.07
C THR A 66 7.42 -6.34 4.84
N ALA A 67 7.00 -5.85 6.02
CA ALA A 67 6.01 -6.53 6.86
C ALA A 67 4.64 -6.67 6.16
N VAL A 68 4.20 -5.61 5.47
CA VAL A 68 2.95 -5.61 4.69
C VAL A 68 2.99 -6.65 3.58
N CYS A 69 4.06 -6.67 2.77
CA CYS A 69 4.22 -7.65 1.69
C CYS A 69 4.32 -9.07 2.23
N GLN A 70 5.11 -9.30 3.29
CA GLN A 70 5.28 -10.61 3.92
C GLN A 70 3.95 -11.17 4.43
N GLY A 71 3.16 -10.34 5.12
CA GLY A 71 1.84 -10.79 5.60
C GLY A 71 0.86 -11.02 4.45
N ALA A 72 0.96 -10.26 3.36
CA ALA A 72 0.13 -10.42 2.18
C ALA A 72 0.45 -11.70 1.39
N THR A 73 1.67 -12.25 1.45
CA THR A 73 1.97 -13.59 0.92
C THR A 73 1.35 -14.71 1.77
N GLY A 74 1.07 -14.42 3.05
CA GLY A 74 0.49 -15.35 4.01
C GLY A 74 1.40 -15.68 5.20
N ASP A 75 2.66 -15.23 5.17
CA ASP A 75 3.58 -15.35 6.31
C ASP A 75 3.31 -14.26 7.36
N VAL A 76 2.21 -14.46 8.10
CA VAL A 76 1.75 -13.51 9.12
C VAL A 76 2.65 -13.48 10.36
N ASP A 77 3.28 -14.61 10.70
CA ASP A 77 4.18 -14.71 11.86
C ASP A 77 5.49 -13.96 11.59
N GLY A 78 6.07 -14.12 10.40
CA GLY A 78 7.21 -13.33 9.95
C GLY A 78 6.87 -11.84 9.89
N ALA A 79 5.73 -11.49 9.30
CA ALA A 79 5.25 -10.11 9.24
C ALA A 79 5.10 -9.48 10.64
N GLN A 80 4.57 -10.23 11.60
CA GLN A 80 4.41 -9.78 12.99
C GLN A 80 5.75 -9.40 13.64
N ILE A 81 6.83 -10.13 13.32
CA ILE A 81 8.18 -9.81 13.81
C ILE A 81 8.64 -8.50 13.16
N VAL A 82 8.53 -8.37 11.84
CA VAL A 82 8.98 -7.18 11.12
C VAL A 82 8.17 -5.93 11.52
N PHE A 83 6.86 -6.04 11.77
CA PHE A 83 6.06 -4.93 12.30
C PHE A 83 6.58 -4.40 13.64
N LYS A 84 7.12 -5.27 14.50
CA LYS A 84 7.77 -4.84 15.77
C LYS A 84 9.11 -4.14 15.52
N GLU A 85 9.78 -4.41 14.41
CA GLU A 85 11.02 -3.71 14.02
C GLU A 85 10.78 -2.28 13.53
N VAL A 86 9.62 -2.00 12.92
CA VAL A 86 9.27 -0.67 12.39
C VAL A 86 9.49 0.42 13.45
N GLN A 87 8.99 0.20 14.67
CA GLN A 87 9.14 1.14 15.78
C GLN A 87 10.60 1.34 16.20
N LYS A 88 11.44 0.30 16.11
CA LYS A 88 12.88 0.37 16.46
C LYS A 88 13.67 1.14 15.40
N LEU A 89 13.22 1.08 14.15
CA LEU A 89 13.86 1.75 13.01
C LEU A 89 13.40 3.20 12.84
N PHE A 90 12.40 3.65 13.60
CA PHE A 90 11.93 5.03 13.60
C PHE A 90 12.97 5.97 14.20
N LYS A 91 13.69 6.70 13.34
CA LYS A 91 14.75 7.62 13.76
C LYS A 91 14.37 9.07 13.53
N ARG A 92 13.59 9.38 12.49
CA ARG A 92 13.35 10.75 12.03
C ARG A 92 11.94 11.21 12.36
N LYS A 93 11.78 11.84 13.52
CA LYS A 93 10.47 12.32 14.00
C LYS A 93 9.77 13.31 13.05
N ASN A 94 10.49 14.04 12.21
CA ASN A 94 9.90 14.99 11.26
C ASN A 94 9.57 14.36 9.89
N ASN A 95 9.90 13.08 9.68
CA ASN A 95 9.61 12.38 8.44
C ASN A 95 8.16 11.85 8.47
N GLN A 96 7.28 12.47 7.69
CA GLN A 96 5.85 12.12 7.64
C GLN A 96 5.61 10.67 7.19
N ILE A 97 6.44 10.14 6.30
CA ILE A 97 6.34 8.77 5.80
C ILE A 97 6.69 7.78 6.91
N GLU A 98 7.74 8.05 7.69
CA GLU A 98 8.09 7.18 8.83
C GLU A 98 7.05 7.28 9.96
N GLN A 99 6.51 8.47 10.23
CA GLN A 99 5.40 8.63 11.18
C GLN A 99 4.17 7.81 10.76
N PHE A 100 3.83 7.85 9.47
CA PHE A 100 2.78 7.03 8.89
C PHE A 100 3.04 5.53 9.14
N SER A 101 4.23 5.04 8.79
CA SER A 101 4.62 3.64 8.99
C SER A 101 4.50 3.18 10.42
N VAL A 102 5.02 3.95 11.38
CA VAL A 102 4.95 3.62 12.80
C VAL A 102 3.50 3.58 13.27
N LYS A 103 2.72 4.61 12.94
CA LYS A 103 1.31 4.69 13.35
C LYS A 103 0.50 3.50 12.82
N LYS A 104 0.80 3.03 11.61
CA LYS A 104 0.13 1.86 11.01
C LYS A 104 0.64 0.54 11.60
N ALA A 105 1.94 0.39 11.81
CA ALA A 105 2.54 -0.78 12.43
C ALA A 105 2.06 -0.99 13.88
N GLU A 106 1.75 0.08 14.63
CA GLU A 106 1.24 -0.01 16.01
C GLU A 106 -0.03 -0.86 16.14
N ARG A 107 -0.88 -0.90 15.11
CA ARG A 107 -2.05 -1.80 15.10
C ARG A 107 -1.61 -3.26 15.19
N PHE A 108 -0.65 -3.64 14.35
CA PHE A 108 -0.12 -5.00 14.29
C PHE A 108 0.75 -5.37 15.48
N ARG A 109 1.04 -4.43 16.39
CA ARG A 109 1.63 -4.74 17.69
C ARG A 109 0.60 -5.27 18.70
N LYS A 110 -0.65 -4.82 18.58
CA LYS A 110 -1.76 -5.15 19.50
C LYS A 110 -2.63 -6.28 18.97
N GLN A 111 -2.72 -6.39 17.64
CA GLN A 111 -3.53 -7.37 16.93
C GLN A 111 -2.61 -8.17 16.02
N THR A 112 -2.74 -9.50 16.02
CA THR A 112 -2.00 -10.35 15.09
C THR A 112 -2.37 -9.98 13.65
N PRO A 113 -1.39 -9.76 12.75
CA PRO A 113 -1.68 -9.49 11.35
C PRO A 113 -2.43 -10.67 10.72
N THR A 114 -3.35 -10.35 9.81
CA THR A 114 -3.97 -11.33 8.93
C THR A 114 -3.60 -11.01 7.50
N LYS A 115 -3.63 -12.01 6.62
CA LYS A 115 -3.37 -11.81 5.18
C LYS A 115 -4.26 -10.71 4.60
N ALA A 116 -5.55 -10.73 4.90
CA ALA A 116 -6.51 -9.73 4.43
C ALA A 116 -6.17 -8.30 4.91
N LEU A 117 -5.77 -8.14 6.17
CA LEU A 117 -5.35 -6.84 6.69
C LEU A 117 -4.04 -6.34 6.09
N CYS A 118 -3.10 -7.24 5.78
CA CYS A 118 -1.86 -6.88 5.11
C CYS A 118 -2.11 -6.50 3.64
N VAL A 119 -2.99 -7.21 2.93
CA VAL A 119 -3.40 -6.81 1.57
C VAL A 119 -4.10 -5.44 1.62
N LEU A 120 -4.98 -5.19 2.57
CA LEU A 120 -5.61 -3.88 2.77
C LEU A 120 -4.56 -2.78 3.04
N ALA A 121 -3.53 -3.08 3.83
CA ALA A 121 -2.43 -2.16 4.09
C ALA A 121 -1.59 -1.87 2.83
N SER A 122 -1.40 -2.84 1.93
CA SER A 122 -0.76 -2.58 0.62
C SER A 122 -1.62 -1.70 -0.28
N ILE A 123 -2.95 -1.90 -0.30
CA ILE A 123 -3.89 -1.07 -1.06
C ILE A 123 -3.86 0.36 -0.54
N GLU A 124 -3.79 0.52 0.79
CA GLU A 124 -3.64 1.83 1.41
C GLU A 124 -2.37 2.55 0.94
N VAL A 125 -1.23 1.85 0.93
CA VAL A 125 0.03 2.41 0.42
C VAL A 125 -0.11 2.81 -1.04
N LEU A 126 -0.64 1.93 -1.90
CA LEU A 126 -0.86 2.24 -3.32
C LEU A 126 -1.82 3.42 -3.53
N TYR A 127 -2.85 3.56 -2.69
CA TYR A 127 -3.77 4.69 -2.71
C TYR A 127 -3.07 6.00 -2.37
N LEU A 128 -2.30 6.03 -1.27
CA LEU A 128 -1.59 7.22 -0.80
C LEU A 128 -0.55 7.73 -1.80
N TRP A 129 0.11 6.80 -2.49
CA TRP A 129 1.08 7.11 -3.55
C TRP A 129 0.46 7.30 -4.93
N LYS A 130 -0.88 7.35 -5.02
CA LYS A 130 -1.64 7.52 -6.27
C LYS A 130 -1.26 6.49 -7.35
N ALA A 131 -0.93 5.28 -6.93
CA ALA A 131 -0.49 4.18 -7.79
C ALA A 131 -1.63 3.25 -8.26
N LEU A 132 -2.85 3.37 -7.71
CA LEU A 132 -4.00 2.57 -8.16
C LEU A 132 -4.28 2.67 -9.68
N PRO A 133 -4.20 3.85 -10.34
CA PRO A 133 -4.38 3.94 -11.79
C PRO A 133 -3.33 3.17 -12.61
N ASN A 134 -2.18 2.82 -12.01
CA ASN A 134 -1.15 2.03 -12.68
C ASN A 134 -1.45 0.53 -12.63
N CYS A 135 -2.35 0.09 -11.76
CA CYS A 135 -2.72 -1.31 -11.61
C CYS A 135 -3.53 -1.80 -12.82
N SER A 136 -3.34 -3.06 -13.21
CA SER A 136 -4.16 -3.68 -14.26
C SER A 136 -5.61 -3.90 -13.79
N LEU A 137 -6.56 -3.96 -14.73
CA LEU A 137 -7.97 -4.23 -14.44
C LEU A 137 -8.17 -5.50 -13.58
N PRO A 138 -7.51 -6.65 -13.86
CA PRO A 138 -7.61 -7.83 -13.01
C PRO A 138 -7.07 -7.60 -11.59
N ASN A 139 -5.99 -6.82 -11.44
CA ASN A 139 -5.44 -6.51 -10.12
C ASN A 139 -6.38 -5.60 -9.32
N LEU A 140 -6.99 -4.60 -9.96
CA LEU A 140 -8.01 -3.76 -9.32
C LEU A 140 -9.22 -4.59 -8.86
N GLN A 141 -9.66 -5.57 -9.66
CA GLN A 141 -10.73 -6.50 -9.27
C GLN A 141 -10.33 -7.37 -8.06
N ARG A 142 -9.10 -7.90 -8.05
CA ARG A 142 -8.55 -8.65 -6.90
C ARG A 142 -8.47 -7.80 -5.63
N MET A 143 -8.04 -6.54 -5.76
CA MET A 143 -8.03 -5.59 -4.63
C MET A 143 -9.43 -5.33 -4.10
N SER A 144 -10.43 -5.16 -4.98
CA SER A 144 -11.83 -5.01 -4.60
C SER A 144 -12.34 -6.22 -3.81
N GLN A 145 -12.06 -7.43 -4.30
CA GLN A 145 -12.39 -8.67 -3.60
C GLN A 145 -11.72 -8.74 -2.22
N ALA A 146 -10.41 -8.45 -2.14
CA ALA A 146 -9.68 -8.46 -0.88
C ALA A 146 -10.25 -7.46 0.13
N CYS A 147 -10.69 -6.28 -0.32
CA CYS A 147 -11.40 -5.33 0.53
C CYS A 147 -12.68 -5.95 1.11
N HIS A 148 -13.45 -6.71 0.34
CA HIS A 148 -14.67 -7.37 0.82
C HIS A 148 -14.40 -8.49 1.83
N GLU A 149 -13.26 -9.17 1.75
CA GLU A 149 -12.85 -10.25 2.66
C GLU A 149 -12.41 -9.74 4.05
N VAL A 150 -12.18 -8.43 4.21
CA VAL A 150 -11.83 -7.84 5.50
C VAL A 150 -13.06 -7.71 6.40
N ASP A 151 -13.14 -8.60 7.38
CA ASP A 151 -14.10 -8.59 8.48
C ASP A 151 -13.49 -7.95 9.74
N ASP A 152 -13.27 -6.64 9.68
CA ASP A 152 -12.82 -5.86 10.84
C ASP A 152 -13.54 -4.51 10.87
N SER A 153 -14.35 -4.31 11.92
CA SER A 153 -15.18 -3.12 12.08
C SER A 153 -14.37 -1.82 12.20
N SER A 154 -13.12 -1.90 12.67
CA SER A 154 -12.25 -0.72 12.87
C SER A 154 -11.72 -0.12 11.56
N VAL A 155 -11.84 -0.84 10.44
CA VAL A 155 -11.37 -0.41 9.11
C VAL A 155 -12.47 -0.33 8.06
N VAL A 156 -13.73 -0.33 8.49
CA VAL A 156 -14.88 -0.21 7.57
C VAL A 156 -14.78 1.05 6.72
N GLY A 157 -14.35 2.18 7.30
CA GLY A 157 -14.18 3.40 6.52
C GLY A 157 -13.07 3.31 5.47
N LEU A 158 -11.90 2.78 5.86
CA LEU A 158 -10.80 2.51 4.91
C LEU A 158 -11.25 1.60 3.76
N LYS A 159 -12.02 0.56 4.07
CA LYS A 159 -12.59 -0.34 3.07
C LYS A 159 -13.45 0.42 2.06
N TYR A 160 -14.35 1.29 2.51
CA TYR A 160 -15.21 2.04 1.60
C TYR A 160 -14.46 3.09 0.78
N LEU A 161 -13.49 3.79 1.39
CA LEU A 161 -12.60 4.71 0.67
C LEU A 161 -11.87 3.99 -0.47
N PHE A 162 -11.25 2.84 -0.19
CA PHE A 162 -10.50 2.11 -1.21
C PHE A 162 -11.40 1.48 -2.26
N LEU A 163 -12.56 0.92 -1.88
CA LEU A 163 -13.55 0.44 -2.84
C LEU A 163 -13.99 1.57 -3.77
N GLY A 164 -14.27 2.77 -3.25
CA GLY A 164 -14.61 3.94 -4.05
C GLY A 164 -13.50 4.30 -5.04
N ALA A 165 -12.25 4.39 -4.57
CA ALA A 165 -11.09 4.70 -5.41
C ALA A 165 -10.84 3.63 -6.48
N ILE A 166 -10.99 2.34 -6.13
CA ILE A 166 -10.85 1.23 -7.07
C ILE A 166 -11.96 1.27 -8.13
N HIS A 167 -13.22 1.44 -7.73
CA HIS A 167 -14.34 1.54 -8.68
C HIS A 167 -14.19 2.73 -9.62
N LYS A 168 -13.64 3.86 -9.15
CA LYS A 168 -13.26 5.00 -10.00
C LYS A 168 -12.22 4.59 -11.05
N CYS A 169 -11.17 3.87 -10.66
CA CYS A 169 -10.17 3.34 -11.62
C CYS A 169 -10.76 2.30 -12.60
N LEU A 170 -11.80 1.56 -12.19
CA LEU A 170 -12.52 0.62 -13.05
C LEU A 170 -13.50 1.31 -14.03
N GLY A 171 -13.77 2.61 -13.86
CA GLY A 171 -14.77 3.35 -14.64
C GLY A 171 -16.20 3.23 -14.11
N ASN A 172 -16.42 2.56 -12.97
CA ASN A 172 -17.73 2.38 -12.35
C ASN A 172 -18.08 3.58 -11.45
N SER A 173 -18.39 4.73 -12.04
CA SER A 173 -18.59 5.98 -11.28
C SER A 173 -19.76 5.91 -10.28
N GLU A 174 -20.85 5.22 -10.60
CA GLU A 174 -22.00 5.09 -9.70
C GLU A 174 -21.66 4.31 -8.43
N ASP A 175 -21.00 3.16 -8.58
CA ASP A 175 -20.50 2.38 -7.45
C ASP A 175 -19.51 3.20 -6.62
N ALA A 176 -18.62 3.95 -7.28
CA ALA A 176 -17.64 4.78 -6.61
C ALA A 176 -18.31 5.84 -5.71
N VAL A 177 -19.33 6.53 -6.22
CA VAL A 177 -20.13 7.51 -5.45
C VAL A 177 -20.84 6.84 -4.29
N GLN A 178 -21.54 5.72 -4.52
CA GLN A 178 -22.26 5.01 -3.46
C GLN A 178 -21.34 4.56 -2.31
N ARG A 179 -20.10 4.17 -2.62
CA ARG A 179 -19.12 3.74 -1.61
C ARG A 179 -18.54 4.94 -0.86
N ALA A 180 -18.24 6.04 -1.55
CA ALA A 180 -17.76 7.27 -0.91
C ALA A 180 -18.78 7.87 0.08
N VAL A 181 -20.07 7.88 -0.28
CA VAL A 181 -21.15 8.35 0.62
C VAL A 181 -21.30 7.46 1.86
N LYS A 182 -21.11 6.15 1.72
CA LYS A 182 -21.13 5.22 2.87
C LYS A 182 -19.98 5.47 3.85
N ASP A 183 -18.82 5.93 3.37
CA ASP A 183 -17.71 6.32 4.23
C ASP A 183 -17.95 7.65 4.97
N GLU A 184 -18.56 8.64 4.32
CA GLU A 184 -18.91 9.92 4.96
C GLU A 184 -19.79 9.73 6.21
N LEU A 185 -20.65 8.71 6.18
CA LEU A 185 -21.50 8.31 7.31
C LEU A 185 -20.73 7.56 8.42
N CYS A 186 -19.57 6.99 8.12
CA CYS A 186 -18.72 6.27 9.06
C CYS A 186 -17.89 7.23 9.93
N ARG A 187 -18.50 7.76 10.99
CA ARG A 187 -17.81 8.56 12.02
C ARG A 187 -16.84 7.73 12.86
N GLN A 188 -15.66 7.33 12.36
CA GLN A 188 -14.65 6.67 13.21
C GLN A 188 -13.16 6.99 12.88
N ASN A 189 -12.44 7.38 13.95
CA ASN A 189 -11.03 7.22 14.33
C ASN A 189 -9.85 7.47 13.37
N ASN A 190 -10.03 7.49 12.05
CA ASN A 190 -8.93 7.70 11.10
C ASN A 190 -8.95 9.13 10.55
N LEU A 191 -8.06 9.97 11.09
CA LEU A 191 -7.99 11.43 10.83
C LEU A 191 -7.99 11.84 9.34
N TYR A 192 -7.51 10.99 8.43
CA TYR A 192 -7.44 11.33 7.00
C TYR A 192 -8.50 10.62 6.14
N VAL A 193 -9.19 9.58 6.62
CA VAL A 193 -10.09 8.79 5.77
C VAL A 193 -11.27 9.64 5.30
N GLN A 194 -11.97 10.28 6.25
CA GLN A 194 -13.11 11.14 5.94
C GLN A 194 -12.74 12.32 5.02
N PRO A 195 -11.67 13.12 5.28
CA PRO A 195 -11.25 14.16 4.35
C PRO A 195 -10.97 13.65 2.93
N TYR A 196 -10.32 12.48 2.80
CA TYR A 196 -10.02 11.91 1.49
C TYR A 196 -11.26 11.33 0.81
N ALA A 197 -12.23 10.77 1.54
CA ALA A 197 -13.49 10.33 0.95
C ALA A 197 -14.32 11.50 0.42
N CYS A 198 -14.39 12.61 1.17
CA CYS A 198 -15.02 13.85 0.68
C CYS A 198 -14.31 14.38 -0.58
N TYR A 199 -12.97 14.34 -0.61
CA TYR A 199 -12.20 14.72 -1.79
C TYR A 199 -12.50 13.82 -3.00
N GLU A 200 -12.49 12.50 -2.84
CA GLU A 200 -12.77 11.57 -3.94
C GLU A 200 -14.21 11.72 -4.46
N LEU A 201 -15.18 11.91 -3.55
CA LEU A 201 -16.57 12.22 -3.90
C LEU A 201 -16.65 13.52 -4.71
N GLY A 202 -15.97 14.58 -4.26
CA GLY A 202 -15.90 15.85 -4.98
C GLY A 202 -15.34 15.69 -6.39
N CYS A 203 -14.25 14.94 -6.56
CA CYS A 203 -13.72 14.63 -7.89
C CYS A 203 -14.74 13.91 -8.77
N LEU A 204 -15.44 12.90 -8.23
CA LEU A 204 -16.43 12.13 -8.98
C LEU A 204 -17.63 12.98 -9.45
N LEU A 205 -18.07 13.92 -8.62
CA LEU A 205 -19.16 14.83 -8.95
C LEU A 205 -18.74 15.91 -9.98
N LEU A 206 -17.49 16.36 -9.93
CA LEU A 206 -16.95 17.32 -10.91
C LEU A 206 -16.78 16.70 -12.31
N ASP A 207 -16.48 15.40 -12.39
CA ASP A 207 -16.35 14.69 -13.67
C ASP A 207 -17.72 14.43 -14.35
N LYS A 208 -18.83 14.62 -13.62
CA LYS A 208 -20.21 14.54 -14.10
C LYS A 208 -21.03 15.74 -13.57
N PRO A 209 -20.79 16.97 -14.08
CA PRO A 209 -21.64 18.09 -13.71
C PRO A 209 -23.07 17.78 -14.17
N GLU A 210 -24.03 17.94 -13.25
CA GLU A 210 -25.47 17.83 -13.56
C GLU A 210 -25.90 18.75 -14.71
#